data_AF-A0A538CIC3-F1
#
_entry.id   AF-A0A538CIC3-F1
#
_cell.length_a   1.000
_cell.length_b   1.000
_cell.length_c   1.000
_cell.angle_alpha   90.00
_cell.angle_beta   90.00
_cell.angle_gamma   90.00
#
_symmetry.space_group_name_H-M   'P 1'
#
loop_
_entity.id
_entity.type
_entity.pdbx_description
1 polymer ?
#
loop_
_entity_poly.entity_id
_entity_poly.type
_entity_poly.pdbx_seq_one_letter_code
_entity_poly.pdbx_strand_id
1 'polypeptide(L)'
;MADPEEIWLPLVDEPVGDIVAQIQAEDPEIDKLVGSRYRILAFRTFAYIRVGLLLGELLFEQERAPEDADENWVEAMMRDPKHHQALHREVRAVAEEIAADPKYADDEPLGPDDDARERFREFARKQLAGD
;
A
#
# COMPACT_ATOMS: atom_id res chain seq x y z
N MET A 1 -18.29 23.25 -4.50
CA MET A 1 -16.86 23.27 -4.13
C MET A 1 -16.63 21.96 -3.41
N ALA A 2 -15.74 21.10 -3.93
CA ALA A 2 -15.48 19.79 -3.33
C ALA A 2 -14.84 19.98 -1.94
N ASP A 3 -15.23 19.15 -0.99
CA ASP A 3 -14.66 19.14 0.35
C ASP A 3 -13.15 18.87 0.26
N PRO A 4 -12.26 19.66 0.90
CA PRO A 4 -10.82 19.43 0.86
C PRO A 4 -10.39 18.07 1.43
N GLU A 5 -11.28 17.36 2.12
CA GLU A 5 -11.05 16.04 2.73
C GLU A 5 -11.07 14.86 1.75
N GLU A 6 -11.40 15.06 0.46
CA GLU A 6 -11.50 13.96 -0.52
C GLU A 6 -10.51 14.04 -1.70
N ILE A 7 -9.57 14.98 -1.70
CA ILE A 7 -8.50 14.99 -2.71
C ILE A 7 -7.30 14.20 -2.20
N TRP A 8 -7.40 12.87 -2.27
CA TRP A 8 -6.27 11.97 -2.10
C TRP A 8 -5.33 12.10 -3.30
N LEU A 9 -4.48 13.12 -3.32
CA LEU A 9 -3.39 13.18 -4.29
C LEU A 9 -2.40 12.04 -3.95
N PRO A 10 -2.01 11.21 -4.93
CA PRO A 10 -0.93 10.25 -4.70
C PRO A 10 0.32 11.03 -4.27
N LEU A 11 0.92 10.64 -3.15
CA LEU A 11 2.10 11.31 -2.61
C LEU A 11 3.33 11.14 -3.52
N VAL A 12 3.30 10.18 -4.44
CA VAL A 12 4.33 9.87 -5.44
C VAL A 12 3.65 9.45 -6.73
N ASP A 13 4.19 9.90 -7.87
CA ASP A 13 3.70 9.57 -9.21
C ASP A 13 3.86 8.07 -9.54
N GLU A 14 3.13 7.60 -10.54
CA GLU A 14 3.32 6.27 -11.15
C GLU A 14 4.78 6.12 -11.63
N PRO A 15 5.40 4.92 -11.50
CA PRO A 15 4.79 3.61 -11.24
C PRO A 15 4.87 3.11 -9.78
N VAL A 16 5.51 3.86 -8.88
CA VAL A 16 5.78 3.38 -7.50
C VAL A 16 4.49 3.22 -6.69
N GLY A 17 3.56 4.18 -6.83
CA GLY A 17 2.27 4.14 -6.15
C GLY A 17 1.49 2.87 -6.45
N ASP A 18 1.45 2.46 -7.71
CA ASP A 18 0.72 1.28 -8.17
C ASP A 18 1.32 -0.01 -7.65
N ILE A 19 2.65 -0.11 -7.61
CA ILE A 19 3.34 -1.28 -7.05
C ILE A 19 2.97 -1.47 -5.58
N VAL A 20 3.03 -0.40 -4.79
CA VAL A 20 2.68 -0.46 -3.36
C VAL A 20 1.21 -0.80 -3.19
N ALA A 21 0.31 -0.21 -3.98
CA ALA A 21 -1.11 -0.51 -3.92
C ALA A 21 -1.41 -1.97 -4.29
N GLN A 22 -0.76 -2.50 -5.32
CA GLN A 22 -0.90 -3.90 -5.72
C GLN A 22 -0.42 -4.84 -4.61
N ILE A 23 0.78 -4.62 -4.07
CA ILE A 23 1.33 -5.46 -3.00
C ILE A 23 0.44 -5.41 -1.74
N GLN A 24 -0.07 -4.22 -1.39
CA GLN A 24 -1.00 -4.07 -0.27
C GLN A 24 -2.29 -4.88 -0.49
N ALA A 25 -2.83 -4.88 -1.71
CA ALA A 25 -4.01 -5.68 -2.04
C ALA A 25 -3.74 -7.20 -2.00
N GLU A 26 -2.49 -7.63 -2.22
CA GLU A 26 -2.07 -9.02 -2.19
C GLU A 26 -1.79 -9.56 -0.77
N ASP A 27 -1.40 -8.70 0.18
CA ASP A 27 -1.12 -9.07 1.59
C ASP A 27 -2.05 -8.33 2.58
N PRO A 28 -3.19 -8.95 2.97
CA PRO A 28 -4.12 -8.37 3.94
C PRO A 28 -3.53 -8.11 5.33
N GLU A 29 -2.37 -8.65 5.66
CA GLU A 29 -1.70 -8.32 6.93
C GLU A 29 -1.15 -6.89 6.92
N ILE A 30 -0.78 -6.34 5.76
CA ILE A 30 -0.35 -4.95 5.62
C ILE A 30 -1.47 -4.03 6.10
N ASP A 31 -2.71 -4.24 5.63
CA ASP A 31 -3.87 -3.46 6.04
C ASP A 31 -4.13 -3.51 7.55
N LYS A 32 -3.90 -4.67 8.18
CA LYS A 32 -4.05 -4.81 9.64
C LYS A 32 -2.99 -4.03 10.39
N LEU A 33 -1.76 -4.02 9.90
CA LEU A 33 -0.63 -3.33 10.52
C LEU A 33 -0.80 -1.81 10.46
N VAL A 34 -1.29 -1.30 9.32
CA VAL A 34 -1.35 0.14 9.03
C VAL A 34 -2.75 0.73 9.13
N GLY A 35 -3.74 -0.04 9.61
CA GLY A 35 -5.17 0.27 9.51
C GLY A 35 -5.71 1.46 10.31
N SER A 36 -4.88 2.40 10.76
CA SER A 36 -5.29 3.66 11.41
C SER A 36 -4.88 4.86 10.55
N ARG A 37 -5.55 6.01 10.70
CA ARG A 37 -5.38 7.17 9.79
C ARG A 37 -3.93 7.61 9.62
N TYR A 38 -3.22 7.82 10.72
CA TYR A 38 -1.84 8.28 10.68
C TYR A 38 -0.87 7.17 10.26
N ARG A 39 -1.17 5.90 10.56
CA ARG A 39 -0.35 4.78 10.10
C ARG A 39 -0.44 4.60 8.59
N ILE A 40 -1.63 4.70 7.97
CA ILE A 40 -1.77 4.64 6.51
C ILE A 40 -0.94 5.74 5.85
N LEU A 41 -1.01 6.97 6.38
CA LEU A 41 -0.28 8.11 5.81
C LEU A 41 1.24 7.92 5.93
N ALA A 42 1.72 7.50 7.10
CA ALA A 42 3.12 7.22 7.33
C ALA A 42 3.60 6.07 6.44
N PHE A 43 2.85 4.96 6.41
CA PHE A 43 3.12 3.79 5.58
C PHE A 43 3.27 4.19 4.11
N ARG A 44 2.30 4.89 3.51
CA ARG A 44 2.39 5.31 2.10
C ARG A 44 3.63 6.15 1.84
N THR A 45 3.92 7.11 2.71
CA THR A 45 5.09 7.99 2.58
C THR A 45 6.39 7.19 2.55
N PHE A 46 6.60 6.32 3.53
CA PHE A 46 7.84 5.55 3.65
C PHE A 46 7.93 4.42 2.62
N ALA A 47 6.82 3.76 2.30
CA ALA A 47 6.75 2.70 1.31
C ALA A 47 7.13 3.24 -0.07
N TYR A 48 6.63 4.41 -0.46
CA TYR A 48 7.00 4.99 -1.76
C TYR A 48 8.50 5.31 -1.85
N ILE A 49 9.08 5.85 -0.78
CA ILE A 49 10.53 6.14 -0.75
C ILE A 49 11.34 4.84 -0.84
N ARG A 50 11.04 3.85 0.00
CA ARG A 50 11.81 2.60 0.08
C ARG A 50 11.65 1.73 -1.16
N VAL A 51 10.46 1.66 -1.73
CA VAL A 51 10.24 1.00 -3.02
C VAL A 51 11.02 1.70 -4.13
N GLY A 52 10.98 3.04 -4.21
CA GLY A 52 11.76 3.78 -5.20
C GLY A 52 13.27 3.49 -5.11
N LEU A 53 13.81 3.43 -3.89
CA LEU A 53 15.22 3.08 -3.65
C LEU A 53 15.54 1.65 -4.09
N LEU A 54 14.71 0.67 -3.70
CA LEU A 54 14.89 -0.73 -4.07
C LEU A 54 14.80 -0.93 -5.60
N LEU A 55 13.86 -0.27 -6.27
CA LEU A 55 13.76 -0.31 -7.74
C LEU A 55 15.04 0.24 -8.40
N GLY A 56 15.62 1.30 -7.84
CA GLY A 56 16.91 1.85 -8.30
C GLY A 56 18.08 0.88 -8.11
N GLU A 57 18.12 0.17 -6.98
CA GLU A 57 19.12 -0.88 -6.71
C GLU A 57 18.97 -2.05 -7.69
N LEU A 58 17.76 -2.56 -7.88
CA LEU A 58 17.47 -3.65 -8.81
C LEU A 58 17.77 -3.27 -10.27
N LEU A 59 17.55 -2.02 -10.67
CA LEU A 59 17.91 -1.52 -12.00
C LEU A 59 19.44 -1.53 -12.19
N PHE A 60 20.18 -1.11 -11.16
CA PHE A 60 21.64 -1.07 -11.20
C PHE A 60 22.25 -2.49 -11.25
N GLU A 61 21.71 -3.44 -10.48
CA GLU A 61 22.16 -4.84 -10.47
C GLU A 61 22.02 -5.54 -11.82
N GLN A 62 21.10 -5.10 -12.68
CA GLN A 62 20.91 -5.64 -14.03
C GLN A 62 21.93 -5.13 -15.06
N GLU A 63 22.89 -4.27 -14.65
CA GLU A 63 23.87 -3.59 -15.54
C GLU A 63 23.22 -2.88 -16.73
N ARG A 64 21.95 -2.47 -16.62
CA ARG A 64 21.28 -1.70 -17.68
C ARG A 64 21.80 -0.27 -17.67
N ALA A 65 22.19 0.23 -18.84
CA ALA A 65 22.47 1.66 -18.95
C ALA A 65 21.18 2.43 -18.64
N PRO A 66 21.23 3.58 -17.94
CA PRO A 66 20.06 4.43 -17.71
C PRO A 66 19.38 4.86 -19.02
N GLU A 67 20.14 4.85 -20.12
CA GLU A 67 19.71 5.13 -21.49
C GLU A 67 18.85 4.00 -22.10
N ASP A 68 18.96 2.78 -21.57
CA ASP A 68 18.19 1.59 -21.98
C ASP A 68 16.95 1.35 -21.08
N ALA A 69 16.76 2.19 -20.06
CA ALA A 69 15.57 2.18 -19.22
C ALA A 69 14.42 2.91 -19.93
N ASP A 70 13.84 2.26 -20.95
CA ASP A 70 12.58 2.69 -21.58
C ASP A 70 11.46 2.85 -20.54
N GLU A 71 10.44 3.67 -20.80
CA GLU A 71 9.27 3.89 -19.89
C GLU A 71 8.65 2.60 -19.30
N ASN A 72 8.83 1.43 -19.95
CA ASN A 72 8.34 0.12 -19.52
C ASN A 72 9.35 -0.73 -18.70
N TRP A 73 10.48 -0.16 -18.27
CA TRP A 73 11.53 -0.92 -17.56
C TRP A 73 11.00 -1.55 -16.25
N VAL A 74 10.09 -0.84 -15.56
CA VAL A 74 9.42 -1.34 -14.36
C VAL A 74 8.58 -2.57 -14.68
N GLU A 75 7.73 -2.53 -15.70
CA GLU A 75 6.93 -3.68 -16.12
C GLU A 75 7.82 -4.89 -16.46
N ALA A 76 8.94 -4.66 -17.16
CA ALA A 76 9.88 -5.71 -17.50
C ALA A 76 10.53 -6.34 -16.26
N MET A 77 10.88 -5.51 -15.27
CA MET A 77 11.46 -5.95 -14.00
C MET A 77 10.45 -6.74 -13.15
N MET A 78 9.18 -6.35 -13.16
CA MET A 78 8.11 -7.06 -12.44
C MET A 78 7.78 -8.44 -13.00
N ARG A 79 8.29 -8.81 -14.20
CA ARG A 79 8.16 -10.18 -14.73
C ARG A 79 9.03 -11.21 -13.99
N ASP A 80 10.08 -10.77 -13.30
CA ASP A 80 10.86 -11.66 -12.45
C ASP A 80 10.18 -11.80 -11.08
N PRO A 81 9.74 -13.02 -10.70
CA PRO A 81 9.11 -13.24 -9.40
C PRO A 81 10.02 -12.92 -8.21
N LYS A 82 11.35 -12.90 -8.39
CA LYS A 82 12.28 -12.51 -7.33
C LYS A 82 12.21 -11.02 -7.00
N HIS A 83 12.07 -10.16 -8.00
CA HIS A 83 11.89 -8.72 -7.78
C HIS A 83 10.56 -8.44 -7.10
N HIS A 84 9.49 -9.10 -7.56
CA HIS A 84 8.19 -9.02 -6.89
C HIS A 84 8.28 -9.44 -5.41
N GLN A 85 8.98 -10.54 -5.12
CA GLN A 85 9.17 -10.99 -3.74
C GLN A 85 10.02 -10.02 -2.90
N ALA A 86 11.05 -9.40 -3.49
CA ALA A 86 11.87 -8.40 -2.81
C ALA A 86 11.04 -7.17 -2.45
N LEU A 87 10.26 -6.64 -3.41
CA LEU A 87 9.34 -5.52 -3.20
C LEU A 87 8.30 -5.85 -2.14
N HIS A 88 7.71 -7.03 -2.18
CA HIS A 88 6.74 -7.46 -1.18
C HIS A 88 7.35 -7.48 0.23
N ARG A 89 8.55 -8.03 0.39
CA ARG A 89 9.24 -8.02 1.69
C ARG A 89 9.49 -6.61 2.18
N GLU A 90 9.90 -5.72 1.28
CA GLU A 90 10.21 -4.33 1.60
C GLU A 90 8.95 -3.57 2.05
N VAL A 91 7.86 -3.66 1.30
CA VAL A 91 6.58 -3.02 1.66
C VAL A 91 6.07 -3.55 2.99
N ARG A 92 6.14 -4.87 3.21
CA ARG A 92 5.73 -5.48 4.49
C ARG A 92 6.61 -5.01 5.65
N ALA A 93 7.93 -4.92 5.46
CA ALA A 93 8.84 -4.43 6.50
C ALA A 93 8.48 -3.00 6.91
N VAL A 94 8.12 -2.12 5.95
CA VAL A 94 7.64 -0.77 6.27
C VAL A 94 6.37 -0.81 7.10
N ALA A 95 5.40 -1.66 6.74
CA ALA A 95 4.17 -1.80 7.50
C ALA A 95 4.43 -2.26 8.96
N GLU A 96 5.33 -3.23 9.14
CA GLU A 96 5.74 -3.74 10.45
C GLU A 96 6.46 -2.66 11.29
N GLU A 97 7.36 -1.88 10.67
CA GLU A 97 8.06 -0.76 11.33
C GLU A 97 7.10 0.34 11.78
N ILE A 98 6.13 0.72 10.93
CA ILE A 98 5.12 1.72 11.28
C ILE A 98 4.19 1.21 12.39
N ALA A 99 3.81 -0.07 12.35
CA ALA A 99 2.98 -0.67 13.40
C ALA A 99 3.71 -0.76 14.75
N ALA A 100 5.04 -0.89 14.74
CA ALA A 100 5.87 -0.94 15.93
C ALA A 100 6.25 0.45 16.49
N ASP A 101 6.06 1.53 15.73
CA ASP A 101 6.40 2.88 16.16
C ASP A 101 5.40 3.40 17.22
N PRO A 102 5.86 3.66 18.47
CA PRO A 102 5.00 4.10 19.55
C PRO A 102 4.31 5.45 19.27
N LYS A 103 4.83 6.26 18.34
CA LYS A 103 4.20 7.52 17.92
C LYS A 103 2.79 7.33 17.37
N TYR A 104 2.48 6.15 16.83
CA TYR A 104 1.17 5.82 16.27
C TYR A 104 0.40 4.80 17.14
N ALA A 105 0.80 4.59 18.39
CA ALA A 105 0.17 3.61 19.28
C ALA A 105 -1.28 3.95 19.65
N ASP A 106 -1.56 5.25 19.86
CA ASP A 106 -2.87 5.75 20.29
C ASP A 106 -3.80 6.10 19.12
N ASP A 107 -3.44 5.74 17.89
CA ASP A 107 -4.21 6.11 16.71
C ASP A 107 -5.43 5.18 16.53
N GLU A 108 -6.58 5.80 16.27
CA GLU A 108 -7.86 5.08 16.18
C GLU A 108 -7.94 4.32 14.83
N PRO A 109 -8.37 3.05 14.84
CA PRO A 109 -8.56 2.28 13.62
C PRO A 109 -9.48 3.00 12.62
N LEU A 110 -9.12 2.96 11.35
CA LEU A 110 -9.91 3.51 10.26
C LEU A 110 -11.00 2.53 9.83
N GLY A 111 -12.23 3.02 9.76
CA GLY A 111 -13.39 2.29 9.26
C GLY A 111 -14.34 1.80 10.36
N PRO A 112 -15.44 1.13 9.98
CA PRO A 112 -16.42 0.63 10.92
C PRO A 112 -15.82 -0.45 11.83
N ASP A 113 -16.12 -0.34 13.12
CA ASP A 113 -15.83 -1.38 14.12
C ASP A 113 -16.60 -2.68 13.82
N ASP A 114 -16.26 -3.75 14.54
CA ASP A 114 -16.87 -5.06 14.30
C ASP A 114 -18.37 -5.07 14.56
N ASP A 115 -18.84 -4.30 15.55
CA ASP A 115 -20.26 -4.10 15.84
C ASP A 115 -21.00 -3.41 14.67
N ALA A 116 -20.41 -2.36 14.09
CA ALA A 116 -20.96 -1.68 12.92
C ALA A 116 -20.98 -2.61 11.70
N ARG A 117 -19.95 -3.45 11.52
CA ARG A 117 -19.93 -4.47 10.47
C ARG A 117 -21.00 -5.52 10.67
N GLU A 118 -21.25 -5.94 11.91
CA GLU A 118 -22.32 -6.89 12.23
C GLU A 118 -23.70 -6.29 11.94
N ARG A 119 -23.97 -5.06 12.41
CA ARG A 119 -25.21 -4.33 12.09
C ARG A 119 -25.42 -4.19 10.58
N PHE A 120 -24.36 -3.89 9.83
CA PHE A 120 -24.44 -3.81 8.37
C PHE A 120 -24.76 -5.15 7.73
N ARG A 121 -24.13 -6.25 8.17
CA ARG A 121 -24.43 -7.61 7.69
C ARG A 121 -25.89 -8.00 7.96
N GLU A 122 -26.41 -7.68 9.13
CA GLU A 122 -27.82 -7.92 9.45
C GLU A 122 -28.77 -7.11 8.55
N PHE A 123 -28.46 -5.83 8.34
CA PHE A 123 -29.21 -4.97 7.43
C PHE A 123 -29.20 -5.52 6.00
N ALA A 124 -28.03 -5.89 5.48
CA ALA A 124 -27.88 -6.45 4.14
C ALA A 124 -28.65 -7.77 3.99
N ARG A 125 -28.60 -8.66 4.98
CA ARG A 125 -29.40 -9.90 4.99
C ARG A 125 -30.90 -9.61 4.92
N LYS A 126 -31.41 -8.63 5.67
CA LYS A 126 -32.84 -8.27 5.68
C LYS A 126 -33.30 -7.66 4.35
N GLN A 127 -32.46 -6.89 3.67
CA GLN A 127 -32.81 -6.25 2.39
C GLN A 127 -32.60 -7.17 1.17
N LEU A 128 -31.61 -8.07 1.21
CA LEU A 128 -31.29 -8.95 0.08
C LEU A 128 -32.02 -10.31 0.14
N ALA A 129 -32.53 -10.72 1.30
CA ALA A 129 -33.40 -11.90 1.42
C ALA A 129 -34.89 -11.56 1.26
N GLY A 130 -35.22 -10.32 0.93
CA GLY A 130 -36.56 -9.79 0.73
C GLY A 130 -36.99 -9.69 -0.73
N ASP A 131 -36.50 -10.59 -1.58
CA ASP A 131 -36.94 -10.79 -2.98
C ASP A 131 -37.31 -12.28 -3.18
#